data_AF-A0A7J7NR05-F1
#
_entry.id   AF-A0A7J7NR05-F1
#
_cell.length_a   1.000
_cell.length_b   1.000
_cell.length_c   1.000
_cell.angle_alpha   90.00
_cell.angle_beta   90.00
_cell.angle_gamma   90.00
#
_symmetry.space_group_name_H-M   'P 1'
#
loop_
_entity.id
_entity.type
_entity.pdbx_description
1 polymer ?
#
loop_
_entity_poly.entity_id
_entity_poly.type
_entity_poly.pdbx_seq_one_letter_code
_entity_poly.pdbx_strand_id
1 'polypeptide(L)'
;MEVRLVDPDFILDIQTMSCKDKRFTRYFWYFGPPKKTSKLLRPVVMIDEPFLKRRYCGTLLTAIAIDPSNHIFQLAFSITDSETIESWTYFLEMFGSNFHGYDTRFIVISDRNSIIINVVPKVLLFVIHTFCVFHISNNIKITLESTRITFRMVAETLTSINFDKHKNTIHNIDLVGLQYILGIPKEIWYNL
;
A
#
# COMPACT_ATOMS: atom_id res chain seq x y z
N MET A 1 -13.31 8.24 26.73
CA MET A 1 -12.06 8.24 25.94
C MET A 1 -11.81 9.66 25.49
N GLU A 2 -10.89 10.35 26.17
CA GLU A 2 -10.68 11.81 26.09
C GLU A 2 -10.28 12.33 24.70
N VAL A 3 -9.83 11.45 23.79
CA VAL A 3 -9.32 11.84 22.47
C VAL A 3 -10.40 12.46 21.57
N ARG A 4 -11.66 12.00 21.65
CA ARG A 4 -12.79 12.61 20.90
C ARG A 4 -13.12 14.05 21.31
N LEU A 5 -12.67 14.49 22.49
CA LEU A 5 -12.91 15.86 22.97
C LEU A 5 -11.95 16.87 22.35
N VAL A 6 -10.79 16.41 21.86
CA VAL A 6 -9.73 17.26 21.31
C VAL A 6 -9.78 17.29 19.77
N ASP A 7 -10.29 16.23 19.14
CA ASP A 7 -10.49 16.13 17.69
C ASP A 7 -11.89 15.55 17.40
N PRO A 8 -12.86 16.36 16.96
CA PRO A 8 -14.21 15.90 16.64
C PRO A 8 -14.26 14.96 15.43
N ASP A 9 -13.27 15.03 14.54
CA ASP A 9 -13.13 14.17 13.37
C ASP A 9 -12.35 12.88 13.68
N PHE A 10 -12.04 12.66 14.97
CA PHE A 10 -11.41 11.45 15.47
C PHE A 10 -12.27 10.20 15.24
N ILE A 11 -11.70 9.20 14.56
CA ILE A 11 -12.37 7.92 14.28
C ILE A 11 -11.54 6.78 14.85
N LEU A 12 -12.18 6.06 15.75
CA LEU A 12 -11.68 4.83 16.35
C LEU A 12 -12.77 3.78 16.31
N ASP A 13 -12.45 2.61 15.76
CA ASP A 13 -13.26 1.41 15.88
C ASP A 13 -12.46 0.32 16.61
N ILE A 14 -13.05 -0.22 17.66
CA ILE A 14 -12.49 -1.32 18.45
C ILE A 14 -13.52 -2.44 18.42
N GLN A 15 -13.16 -3.56 17.79
CA GLN A 15 -14.00 -4.74 17.81
C GLN A 15 -13.34 -5.85 18.62
N THR A 16 -14.07 -6.33 19.63
CA THR A 16 -13.73 -7.50 20.43
C THR A 16 -14.82 -8.55 20.27
N MET A 17 -14.47 -9.79 19.94
CA MET A 17 -15.45 -10.87 19.95
C MET A 17 -15.89 -11.22 21.38
N SER A 18 -17.19 -11.12 21.65
CA SER A 18 -17.84 -11.71 22.82
C SER A 18 -18.18 -13.16 22.52
N CYS A 19 -17.32 -14.09 22.96
CA CYS A 19 -17.71 -15.47 23.28
C CYS A 19 -16.62 -16.08 24.17
N LYS A 20 -16.89 -16.07 25.48
CA LYS A 20 -16.18 -16.73 26.59
C LYS A 20 -14.67 -16.43 26.84
N ASP A 21 -13.87 -16.04 25.84
CA ASP A 21 -12.39 -16.00 25.96
C ASP A 21 -11.72 -14.61 25.89
N LYS A 22 -12.46 -13.50 25.73
CA LYS A 22 -11.89 -12.12 25.67
C LYS A 22 -10.64 -12.00 24.76
N ARG A 23 -10.69 -12.54 23.54
CA ARG A 23 -9.59 -12.41 22.56
C ARG A 23 -9.78 -11.16 21.69
N PHE A 24 -8.72 -10.37 21.57
CA PHE A 24 -8.65 -9.24 20.66
C PHE A 24 -8.76 -9.74 19.21
N THR A 25 -9.58 -9.07 18.40
CA THR A 25 -9.83 -9.45 17.00
C THR A 25 -9.27 -8.43 16.03
N ARG A 26 -9.69 -7.17 16.15
CA ARG A 26 -9.22 -6.10 15.27
C ARG A 26 -9.39 -4.72 15.89
N TYR A 27 -8.54 -3.81 15.46
CA TYR A 27 -8.54 -2.41 15.88
C TYR A 27 -8.26 -1.55 14.67
N PHE A 28 -9.01 -0.49 14.47
CA PHE A 28 -8.77 0.46 13.39
C PHE A 28 -8.67 1.88 13.93
N TRP A 29 -7.68 2.62 13.43
CA TRP A 29 -7.47 4.03 13.72
C TRP A 29 -7.26 4.82 12.44
N TYR A 30 -7.92 5.98 12.35
CA TYR A 30 -7.73 6.95 11.29
C TYR A 30 -7.10 8.24 11.83
N PHE A 31 -5.89 8.56 11.37
CA PHE A 31 -5.17 9.82 11.62
C PHE A 31 -5.39 10.85 10.50
N GLY A 32 -5.99 10.42 9.40
CA GLY A 32 -6.10 11.21 8.19
C GLY A 32 -6.85 12.51 8.41
N PRO A 33 -6.55 13.55 7.62
CA PRO A 33 -7.31 14.78 7.69
C PRO A 33 -8.76 14.50 7.25
N PRO A 34 -9.72 15.32 7.69
CA PRO A 34 -11.12 15.19 7.30
C PRO A 34 -11.31 15.03 5.79
N LYS A 35 -12.40 14.40 5.35
CA LYS A 35 -12.69 14.14 3.92
C LYS A 35 -12.55 15.36 3.00
N LYS A 36 -12.86 16.56 3.51
CA LYS A 36 -12.74 17.81 2.77
C LYS A 36 -11.28 18.20 2.51
N THR A 37 -10.42 18.01 3.50
CA THR A 37 -9.01 18.42 3.50
C THR A 37 -8.08 17.33 2.99
N SER A 38 -8.47 16.05 3.04
CA SER A 38 -7.70 14.97 2.40
C SER A 38 -7.52 15.18 0.90
N LYS A 39 -8.40 15.92 0.24
CA LYS A 39 -8.26 16.32 -1.18
C LYS A 39 -7.03 17.21 -1.47
N LEU A 40 -6.39 17.76 -0.44
CA LEU A 40 -5.16 18.55 -0.55
C LEU A 40 -3.91 17.68 -0.56
N LEU A 41 -4.01 16.40 -0.17
CA LEU A 41 -2.92 15.44 -0.29
C LEU A 41 -2.76 15.04 -1.76
N ARG A 42 -1.57 14.51 -2.12
CA ARG A 42 -1.40 13.89 -3.44
C ARG A 42 -2.41 12.74 -3.56
N PRO A 43 -2.96 12.47 -4.75
CA PRO A 43 -3.93 11.40 -4.97
C PRO A 43 -3.23 10.04 -5.03
N VAL A 44 -2.32 9.78 -4.09
CA VAL A 44 -1.50 8.56 -3.98
C VAL A 44 -1.50 8.12 -2.53
N VAL A 45 -1.91 6.88 -2.31
CA VAL A 45 -1.89 6.22 -1.01
C VAL A 45 -1.04 4.96 -1.14
N MET A 46 -0.11 4.76 -0.21
CA MET A 46 0.62 3.50 -0.11
C MET A 46 0.02 2.68 1.03
N ILE A 47 -0.22 1.40 0.79
CA ILE A 47 -0.66 0.44 1.81
C ILE A 47 0.38 -0.67 1.95
N ASP A 48 0.59 -1.12 3.17
CA ASP A 48 1.60 -2.13 3.50
C ASP A 48 1.26 -2.87 4.80
N GLU A 49 1.82 -4.07 4.95
CA GLU A 49 1.59 -5.00 6.05
C GLU A 49 2.88 -5.48 6.74
N PRO A 50 3.43 -4.72 7.70
CA PRO A 50 4.43 -5.28 8.59
C PRO A 50 3.85 -6.34 9.55
N PHE A 51 4.43 -7.54 9.54
CA PHE A 51 4.18 -8.55 10.58
C PHE A 51 4.65 -8.05 11.95
N LEU A 52 3.75 -8.08 12.94
CA LEU A 52 4.10 -7.79 14.32
C LEU A 52 4.86 -8.99 14.90
N LYS A 53 6.13 -8.78 15.26
CA LYS A 53 6.98 -9.81 15.87
C LYS A 53 6.77 -9.84 17.39
N ARG A 54 6.95 -11.02 18.00
CA ARG A 54 6.99 -11.32 19.46
C ARG A 54 5.62 -11.71 20.05
N ARG A 55 5.35 -11.34 21.32
CA ARG A 55 4.27 -11.92 22.18
C ARG A 55 2.85 -11.70 21.64
N TYR A 56 2.67 -10.69 20.79
CA TYR A 56 1.40 -10.35 20.17
C TYR A 56 1.54 -10.67 18.68
N CYS A 57 1.26 -11.93 18.33
CA CYS A 57 1.15 -12.34 16.94
C CYS A 57 0.00 -11.56 16.29
N GLY A 58 0.24 -10.99 15.11
CA GLY A 58 -0.74 -10.19 14.40
C GLY A 58 -0.13 -9.47 13.20
N THR A 59 -0.98 -8.78 12.47
CA THR A 59 -0.62 -7.99 11.30
C THR A 59 -0.97 -6.53 11.55
N LEU A 60 -0.02 -5.64 11.32
CA LEU A 60 -0.27 -4.20 11.30
C LEU A 60 -0.50 -3.79 9.86
N LEU A 61 -1.75 -3.49 9.50
CA LEU A 61 -2.11 -2.96 8.20
C LEU A 61 -2.00 -1.44 8.26
N THR A 62 -1.37 -0.83 7.26
CA THR A 62 -1.10 0.62 7.27
C THR A 62 -1.52 1.27 5.97
N ALA A 63 -1.93 2.54 6.05
CA ALA A 63 -2.11 3.42 4.90
C ALA A 63 -1.37 4.73 5.16
N ILE A 64 -0.55 5.14 4.20
CA ILE A 64 0.21 6.39 4.22
C ILE A 64 -0.10 7.20 2.95
N ALA A 65 -0.06 8.51 3.06
CA ALA A 65 -0.12 9.43 1.94
C ALA A 65 1.15 10.28 1.88
N ILE A 66 1.32 10.95 0.75
CA ILE A 66 2.38 11.93 0.54
C ILE A 66 1.74 13.30 0.37
N ASP A 67 2.20 14.28 1.13
CA ASP A 67 1.73 15.64 1.00
C ASP A 67 2.32 16.32 -0.26
N PRO A 68 1.84 17.51 -0.67
CA PRO A 68 2.41 18.25 -1.79
C PRO A 68 3.91 18.57 -1.64
N SER A 69 4.43 18.61 -0.41
CA SER A 69 5.83 18.88 -0.07
C SER A 69 6.70 17.61 0.03
N ASN A 70 6.17 16.44 -0.36
CA ASN A 70 6.82 15.13 -0.30
C ASN A 70 7.08 14.59 1.11
N HIS A 71 6.37 15.07 2.13
CA HIS A 71 6.39 14.45 3.45
C HIS A 71 5.47 13.22 3.48
N ILE A 72 5.92 12.18 4.14
CA ILE A 72 5.12 10.98 4.43
C ILE A 72 4.19 11.28 5.59
N PHE A 73 2.91 10.97 5.42
CA PHE A 73 1.87 11.18 6.41
C PHE A 73 1.08 9.88 6.64
N GLN A 74 1.01 9.41 7.89
CA GLN A 74 0.19 8.24 8.24
C GLN A 74 -1.28 8.60 8.18
N LEU A 75 -2.08 7.90 7.36
CA LEU A 75 -3.52 8.11 7.28
C LEU A 75 -4.30 7.19 8.21
N ALA A 76 -3.94 5.91 8.25
CA ALA A 76 -4.66 4.92 9.04
C ALA A 76 -3.78 3.74 9.39
N PHE A 77 -4.15 3.02 10.44
CA PHE A 77 -3.65 1.67 10.65
C PHE A 77 -4.73 0.77 11.25
N SER A 78 -4.55 -0.54 11.05
CA SER A 78 -5.32 -1.56 11.73
C SER A 78 -4.40 -2.62 12.31
N ILE A 79 -4.73 -3.10 13.52
CA ILE A 79 -4.10 -4.28 14.10
C ILE A 79 -5.08 -5.42 13.95
N THR A 80 -4.68 -6.49 13.26
CA THR A 80 -5.48 -7.70 13.07
C THR A 80 -4.73 -8.91 13.59
N ASP A 81 -5.45 -10.00 13.85
CA ASP A 81 -4.88 -11.27 14.30
C ASP A 81 -4.01 -11.96 13.24
N SER A 82 -4.34 -11.75 11.96
CA SER A 82 -3.64 -12.33 10.82
C SER A 82 -3.87 -11.53 9.55
N GLU A 83 -3.05 -11.82 8.53
CA GLU A 83 -3.19 -11.24 7.20
C GLU A 83 -4.10 -12.15 6.35
N THR A 84 -5.39 -11.82 6.33
CA THR A 84 -6.42 -12.54 5.57
C THR A 84 -7.21 -11.60 4.67
N ILE A 85 -8.00 -12.18 3.77
CA ILE A 85 -8.96 -11.43 2.94
C ILE A 85 -9.91 -10.61 3.81
N GLU A 86 -10.40 -11.16 4.91
CA GLU A 86 -11.31 -10.47 5.85
C GLU A 86 -10.61 -9.29 6.54
N SER A 87 -9.35 -9.47 6.95
CA SER A 87 -8.56 -8.41 7.61
C SER A 87 -8.34 -7.21 6.69
N TRP A 88 -7.96 -7.46 5.44
CA TRP A 88 -7.75 -6.45 4.42
C TRP A 88 -9.06 -5.79 3.98
N THR A 89 -10.13 -6.58 3.82
CA THR A 89 -11.45 -6.06 3.46
C THR A 89 -11.93 -5.08 4.52
N TYR A 90 -11.87 -5.48 5.80
CA TYR A 90 -12.23 -4.59 6.91
C TYR A 90 -11.38 -3.32 6.93
N PHE A 91 -10.05 -3.44 6.81
CA PHE A 91 -9.17 -2.27 6.80
C PHE A 91 -9.50 -1.31 5.66
N LEU A 92 -9.72 -1.81 4.44
CA LEU A 92 -9.99 -0.99 3.26
C LEU A 92 -11.41 -0.39 3.29
N GLU A 93 -12.40 -1.08 3.85
CA GLU A 93 -13.74 -0.53 4.08
C GLU A 93 -13.68 0.62 5.09
N MET A 94 -13.02 0.40 6.22
CA MET A 94 -12.81 1.44 7.23
C MET A 94 -11.97 2.60 6.68
N PHE A 95 -10.96 2.33 5.85
CA PHE A 95 -10.16 3.36 5.22
C PHE A 95 -10.97 4.18 4.20
N GLY A 96 -11.59 3.53 3.20
CA GLY A 96 -12.31 4.20 2.11
C GLY A 96 -13.56 4.96 2.58
N SER A 97 -14.22 4.48 3.63
CA SER A 97 -15.32 5.20 4.26
C SER A 97 -14.87 6.51 4.94
N ASN A 98 -13.59 6.70 5.23
CA ASN A 98 -13.03 7.85 5.92
C ASN A 98 -12.11 8.72 5.04
N PHE A 99 -11.39 8.13 4.10
CA PHE A 99 -10.48 8.81 3.17
C PHE A 99 -11.14 9.06 1.82
N HIS A 100 -11.31 10.33 1.44
CA HIS A 100 -11.96 10.82 0.21
C HIS A 100 -13.40 10.32 -0.09
N GLY A 101 -13.90 9.30 0.61
CA GLY A 101 -15.09 8.55 0.21
C GLY A 101 -14.82 7.62 -0.97
N TYR A 102 -15.66 6.60 -1.14
CA TYR A 102 -15.47 5.58 -2.18
C TYR A 102 -15.43 6.14 -3.60
N ASP A 103 -16.08 7.27 -3.89
CA ASP A 103 -16.28 7.80 -5.25
C ASP A 103 -15.12 8.68 -5.79
N THR A 104 -14.00 8.76 -5.08
CA THR A 104 -12.86 9.58 -5.51
C THR A 104 -11.77 8.73 -6.15
N ARG A 105 -11.25 9.17 -7.30
CA ARG A 105 -10.13 8.51 -7.98
C ARG A 105 -8.81 8.89 -7.33
N PHE A 106 -8.08 7.88 -6.84
CA PHE A 106 -6.70 7.99 -6.37
C PHE A 106 -5.92 6.71 -6.71
N ILE A 107 -4.60 6.78 -6.60
CA ILE A 107 -3.69 5.66 -6.85
C ILE A 107 -3.43 4.95 -5.52
N VAL A 108 -3.55 3.62 -5.50
CA VAL A 108 -3.11 2.78 -4.40
C VAL A 108 -1.82 2.08 -4.83
N ILE A 109 -0.76 2.24 -4.06
CA ILE A 109 0.52 1.52 -4.22
C ILE A 109 0.60 0.47 -3.11
N SER A 110 0.82 -0.80 -3.44
CA SER A 110 1.02 -1.86 -2.45
C SER A 110 2.13 -2.82 -2.84
N ASP A 111 2.43 -3.79 -1.97
CA ASP A 111 3.10 -5.02 -2.40
C ASP A 111 2.25 -5.83 -3.40
N ARG A 112 2.86 -6.80 -4.06
CA ARG A 112 2.28 -7.79 -4.98
C ARG A 112 1.66 -8.99 -4.26
N ASN A 113 1.28 -8.83 -3.00
CA ASN A 113 0.58 -9.87 -2.24
C ASN A 113 -0.76 -10.20 -2.94
N SER A 114 -1.01 -11.49 -3.18
CA SER A 114 -2.20 -11.96 -3.91
C SER A 114 -3.51 -11.57 -3.22
N ILE A 115 -3.51 -11.45 -1.89
CA ILE A 115 -4.68 -11.03 -1.12
C ILE A 115 -4.99 -9.57 -1.45
N ILE A 116 -4.00 -8.69 -1.39
CA ILE A 116 -4.16 -7.26 -1.67
C ILE A 116 -4.63 -7.04 -3.12
N ILE A 117 -3.98 -7.70 -4.08
CA ILE A 117 -4.34 -7.67 -5.51
C ILE A 117 -5.82 -8.03 -5.72
N ASN A 118 -6.34 -8.97 -4.91
CA ASN A 118 -7.72 -9.41 -5.03
C ASN A 118 -8.73 -8.47 -4.35
N VAL A 119 -8.38 -7.90 -3.20
CA VAL A 119 -9.30 -7.15 -2.34
C VAL A 119 -9.43 -5.68 -2.74
N VAL A 120 -8.32 -5.01 -3.08
CA VAL A 120 -8.31 -3.58 -3.43
C VAL A 120 -9.37 -3.20 -4.47
N PRO A 121 -9.43 -3.84 -5.66
CA PRO A 121 -10.41 -3.46 -6.68
C PRO A 121 -11.86 -3.80 -6.32
N LYS A 122 -12.09 -4.66 -5.31
CA LYS A 122 -13.45 -5.02 -4.85
C LYS A 122 -13.99 -4.04 -3.81
N VAL A 123 -13.11 -3.47 -2.99
CA VAL A 123 -13.48 -2.58 -1.88
C VAL A 123 -13.36 -1.11 -2.28
N LEU A 124 -12.30 -0.75 -3.01
CA LEU A 124 -12.02 0.61 -3.46
C LEU A 124 -12.27 0.71 -4.97
N LEU A 125 -13.54 0.82 -5.37
CA LEU A 125 -13.99 0.62 -6.77
C LEU A 125 -13.39 1.60 -7.80
N PHE A 126 -12.93 2.78 -7.38
CA PHE A 126 -12.47 3.85 -8.28
C PHE A 126 -10.97 4.13 -8.21
N VAL A 127 -10.19 3.22 -7.60
CA VAL A 127 -8.73 3.40 -7.49
C VAL A 127 -7.98 2.76 -8.64
N ILE A 128 -6.83 3.35 -8.98
CA ILE A 128 -5.84 2.70 -9.83
C ILE A 128 -4.91 1.93 -8.88
N HIS A 129 -4.93 0.60 -8.94
CA HIS A 129 -4.07 -0.24 -8.11
C HIS A 129 -2.74 -0.50 -8.83
N THR A 130 -1.64 -0.16 -8.17
CA THR A 130 -0.28 -0.16 -8.69
C THR A 130 0.65 -0.88 -7.71
N PHE A 131 1.81 -1.31 -8.21
CA PHE A 131 2.75 -2.08 -7.40
C PHE A 131 3.97 -1.26 -7.02
N CYS A 132 4.37 -1.40 -5.76
CA CYS A 132 5.54 -0.74 -5.22
C CYS A 132 6.81 -1.22 -5.94
N VAL A 133 7.52 -0.28 -6.58
CA VAL A 133 8.78 -0.52 -7.30
C VAL A 133 9.82 -1.17 -6.37
N PHE A 134 9.86 -0.77 -5.10
CA PHE A 134 10.76 -1.36 -4.11
C PHE A 134 10.45 -2.87 -3.91
N HIS A 135 9.18 -3.23 -3.78
CA HIS A 135 8.78 -4.63 -3.63
C HIS A 135 9.01 -5.43 -4.92
N ILE A 136 8.71 -4.88 -6.10
CA ILE A 136 9.05 -5.52 -7.39
C ILE A 136 10.56 -5.79 -7.44
N SER A 137 11.38 -4.79 -7.11
CA SER A 137 12.84 -4.88 -7.08
C SER A 137 13.35 -5.95 -6.11
N ASN A 138 12.69 -6.14 -4.96
CA ASN A 138 13.08 -7.15 -3.97
C ASN A 138 12.61 -8.56 -4.33
N ASN A 139 11.52 -8.68 -5.09
CA ASN A 139 10.94 -9.96 -5.49
C ASN A 139 11.62 -10.60 -6.71
N ILE A 140 12.65 -9.97 -7.27
CA ILE A 140 13.50 -10.55 -8.32
C ILE A 140 14.32 -11.69 -7.69
N LYS A 141 13.78 -12.92 -7.76
CA LYS A 141 14.22 -14.12 -7.00
C LYS A 141 15.65 -14.57 -7.30
N ILE A 142 16.12 -14.31 -8.51
CA ILE A 142 17.45 -14.64 -8.97
C ILE A 142 17.90 -13.35 -9.62
N THR A 143 18.72 -12.53 -8.96
CA THR A 143 19.86 -11.84 -9.58
C THR A 143 20.57 -10.76 -8.78
N LEU A 144 21.79 -10.52 -9.30
CA LEU A 144 22.76 -9.50 -8.99
C LEU A 144 22.11 -8.21 -8.48
N GLU A 145 22.67 -7.66 -7.41
CA GLU A 145 22.27 -6.37 -6.87
C GLU A 145 22.25 -5.26 -7.94
N SER A 146 23.12 -5.36 -8.96
CA SER A 146 23.13 -4.48 -10.12
C SER A 146 21.82 -4.49 -10.92
N THR A 147 21.14 -5.63 -11.04
CA THR A 147 19.81 -5.70 -11.68
C THR A 147 18.80 -4.90 -10.88
N ARG A 148 18.77 -5.06 -9.55
CA ARG A 148 17.82 -4.38 -8.66
C ARG A 148 18.00 -2.86 -8.71
N ILE A 149 19.25 -2.41 -8.66
CA ILE A 149 19.62 -1.00 -8.80
C ILE A 149 19.21 -0.47 -10.18
N THR A 150 19.57 -1.18 -11.25
CA THR A 150 19.25 -0.75 -12.62
C THR A 150 17.74 -0.71 -12.85
N PHE A 151 16.97 -1.64 -12.29
CA PHE A 151 15.51 -1.63 -12.38
C PHE A 151 14.89 -0.40 -11.71
N ARG A 152 15.41 0.05 -10.57
CA ARG A 152 14.93 1.30 -9.94
C ARG A 152 15.20 2.51 -10.85
N MET A 153 16.34 2.53 -11.55
CA MET A 153 16.61 3.55 -12.58
C MET A 153 15.65 3.48 -13.77
N VAL A 154 15.24 2.26 -14.19
CA VAL A 154 14.16 2.08 -15.18
C VAL A 154 12.85 2.69 -14.68
N ALA A 155 12.50 2.47 -13.42
CA ALA A 155 11.24 2.93 -12.85
C ALA A 155 11.19 4.46 -12.61
N GLU A 156 12.33 5.08 -12.30
CA GLU A 156 12.44 6.52 -11.99
C GLU A 156 12.56 7.41 -13.22
N THR A 157 12.84 6.85 -14.40
CA THR A 157 13.10 7.67 -15.59
C THR A 157 11.84 8.18 -16.28
N LEU A 158 11.83 9.45 -16.67
CA LEU A 158 10.69 10.07 -17.36
C LEU A 158 10.73 9.95 -18.88
N THR A 159 11.82 9.43 -19.45
CA THR A 159 12.03 9.40 -20.91
C THR A 159 12.12 7.97 -21.45
N SER A 160 11.51 7.72 -22.61
CA SER A 160 11.60 6.42 -23.30
C SER A 160 13.03 6.02 -23.63
N ILE A 161 13.88 6.97 -23.99
CA ILE A 161 15.29 6.74 -24.32
C ILE A 161 16.04 6.11 -23.13
N ASN A 162 15.92 6.72 -21.95
CA ASN A 162 16.57 6.19 -20.74
C ASN A 162 15.91 4.90 -20.26
N PHE A 163 14.59 4.75 -20.43
CA PHE A 163 13.90 3.50 -20.14
C PHE A 163 14.52 2.35 -20.94
N ASP A 164 14.62 2.50 -22.27
CA ASP A 164 15.19 1.47 -23.14
C ASP A 164 16.67 1.23 -22.85
N LYS A 165 17.43 2.28 -22.55
CA LYS A 165 18.84 2.17 -22.15
C LYS A 165 19.04 1.33 -20.89
N HIS A 166 18.30 1.61 -19.82
CA HIS A 166 18.41 0.86 -18.56
C HIS A 166 17.85 -0.56 -18.71
N LYS A 167 16.74 -0.72 -19.44
CA LYS A 167 16.19 -2.04 -19.78
C LYS A 167 17.19 -2.92 -20.53
N ASN A 168 17.88 -2.36 -21.53
CA ASN A 168 18.92 -3.08 -22.29
C ASN A 168 20.13 -3.41 -21.41
N THR A 169 20.42 -2.59 -20.40
CA THR A 169 21.46 -2.90 -19.42
C THR A 169 21.09 -4.15 -18.61
N ILE A 170 19.84 -4.24 -18.13
CA ILE A 170 19.34 -5.45 -17.44
C ILE A 170 19.37 -6.65 -18.38
N HIS A 171 18.92 -6.50 -19.64
CA HIS A 171 18.96 -7.56 -20.65
C HIS A 171 20.35 -8.21 -20.77
N ASN A 172 21.40 -7.40 -20.73
CA ASN A 172 22.77 -7.89 -20.92
C ASN A 172 23.36 -8.59 -19.69
N ILE A 173 22.90 -8.27 -18.49
CA ILE A 173 23.43 -8.82 -17.23
C ILE A 173 22.55 -9.92 -16.64
N ASP A 174 21.25 -9.91 -16.98
CA ASP A 174 20.24 -10.75 -16.38
C ASP A 174 18.94 -10.81 -17.20
N LEU A 175 18.87 -11.82 -18.06
CA LEU A 175 17.66 -12.11 -18.84
C LEU A 175 16.50 -12.62 -17.99
N VAL A 176 16.77 -13.32 -16.88
CA VAL A 176 15.72 -13.93 -16.05
C VAL A 176 14.99 -12.87 -15.23
N GLY A 177 15.72 -11.95 -14.60
CA GLY A 177 15.13 -10.80 -13.92
C GLY A 177 14.44 -9.85 -14.89
N LEU A 178 14.97 -9.67 -16.10
CA LEU A 178 14.25 -8.92 -17.14
C LEU A 178 12.90 -9.57 -17.49
N GLN A 179 12.87 -10.89 -17.71
CA GLN A 179 11.63 -11.61 -17.99
C GLN A 179 10.62 -11.47 -16.85
N TYR A 180 11.08 -11.53 -15.60
CA TYR A 180 10.24 -11.28 -14.44
C TYR A 180 9.64 -9.86 -14.46
N ILE A 181 10.46 -8.83 -14.69
CA ILE A 181 10.02 -7.43 -14.76
C ILE A 181 9.00 -7.24 -15.89
N LEU A 182 9.31 -7.74 -17.09
CA LEU A 182 8.43 -7.62 -18.26
C LEU A 182 7.16 -8.46 -18.16
N GLY A 183 7.13 -9.46 -17.28
CA GLY A 183 5.91 -10.18 -16.93
C GLY A 183 4.90 -9.35 -16.13
N ILE A 184 5.30 -8.17 -15.63
CA ILE A 184 4.42 -7.21 -14.97
C ILE A 184 4.10 -6.10 -15.98
N PRO A 185 2.81 -5.84 -16.29
CA PRO A 185 2.43 -4.72 -17.16
C PRO A 185 3.09 -3.42 -16.70
N LYS A 186 3.74 -2.74 -17.64
CA LYS A 186 4.52 -1.51 -17.42
C LYS A 186 3.68 -0.42 -16.74
N GLU A 187 2.43 -0.30 -17.14
CA GLU A 187 1.47 0.71 -16.70
C GLU A 187 1.16 0.60 -15.20
N ILE A 188 1.49 -0.53 -14.56
CA ILE A 188 1.24 -0.81 -13.14
C ILE A 188 2.36 -0.26 -12.24
N TRP A 189 3.53 0.07 -12.79
CA TRP A 189 4.71 0.46 -11.98
C TRP A 189 5.57 1.59 -12.59
N TYR A 190 5.26 2.07 -13.80
CA TYR A 190 6.07 3.06 -14.51
C TYR A 190 5.24 4.25 -15.00
N ASN A 191 5.75 5.48 -14.78
CA ASN A 191 5.12 6.76 -15.15
C ASN A 191 3.67 6.90 -14.64
N LEU A 192 3.50 6.81 -13.31
CA LEU A 192 2.24 7.00 -12.59
C LEU A 192 2.03 8.46 -12.16
#